data_AF-A0A1Z2XUS1-F1
#
_entry.id   AF-A0A1Z2XUS1-F1
#
_cell.length_a   1.000
_cell.length_b   1.000
_cell.length_c   1.000
_cell.angle_alpha   90.00
_cell.angle_beta   90.00
_cell.angle_gamma   90.00
#
_symmetry.space_group_name_H-M   'P 1'
#
loop_
_entity.id
_entity.type
_entity.pdbx_description
1 polymer ?
#
loop_
_entity_poly.entity_id
_entity_poly.type
_entity_poly.pdbx_seq_one_letter_code
_entity_poly.pdbx_strand_id
1 'polypeptide(L)'
;MLLSEKLFTTREKALEMPNVVYHYCSMTSFLAILETSSLRLSNITKSNDPTEITNVIPVLKDVTKNVLTDYNNLISTPYQFRDDTISKLVDRFFEDLSKNFYAICFSEKRDLLSQWDRYDDNGKGVALGFNTRHFVKLQAETRSQYIFGKIIYDQNMLANSIEFFLRNEIDGKWKSCDDIHNVNLIENVINNLVCTILQFSVLFKDGFFSEEAEWRLVYNPLGRIRRLGYASAYHDRLMETNQYRLEQSGFIRNTYQFLVKGSSISSYVDLSFEPIRDALIQEIIIGPKSTLQPNDKDLQMFLALHGYRLSKLAIEGKLILSKSDRPFR
;
A
#
# COMPACT_ATOMS: atom_id res chain seq x y z
N MET A 1 -8.38 20.52 7.54
CA MET A 1 -8.44 19.44 6.53
C MET A 1 -7.15 18.66 6.65
N LEU A 2 -7.23 17.38 6.97
CA LEU A 2 -6.04 16.56 7.24
C LEU A 2 -5.18 16.45 5.97
N LEU A 3 -3.84 16.45 6.08
CA LEU A 3 -2.95 16.21 4.93
C LEU A 3 -3.31 14.91 4.18
N SER A 4 -3.75 13.88 4.92
CA SER A 4 -4.30 12.65 4.34
C SER A 4 -5.54 12.95 3.50
N GLU A 5 -6.45 13.80 3.96
CA GLU A 5 -7.58 14.21 3.14
C GLU A 5 -7.04 14.92 1.90
N LYS A 6 -6.09 15.85 1.91
CA LYS A 6 -5.67 16.46 0.63
C LYS A 6 -4.93 15.51 -0.30
N LEU A 7 -4.02 14.69 0.23
CA LEU A 7 -3.30 13.68 -0.54
C LEU A 7 -4.25 12.66 -1.19
N PHE A 8 -5.37 12.34 -0.52
CA PHE A 8 -6.32 11.31 -0.95
C PHE A 8 -7.73 11.82 -1.33
N THR A 9 -8.02 13.12 -1.26
CA THR A 9 -9.34 13.73 -1.61
C THR A 9 -9.23 14.76 -2.73
N THR A 10 -8.04 15.28 -3.07
CA THR A 10 -7.95 16.39 -4.05
C THR A 10 -7.68 15.99 -5.52
N ARG A 11 -7.69 14.70 -5.90
CA ARG A 11 -7.68 14.29 -7.33
C ARG A 11 -8.42 12.99 -7.67
N GLU A 12 -8.88 12.21 -6.68
CA GLU A 12 -9.58 10.93 -6.89
C GLU A 12 -11.11 11.03 -6.99
N LYS A 13 -11.67 12.23 -7.24
CA LYS A 13 -13.10 12.38 -7.57
C LYS A 13 -13.43 12.12 -9.06
N ALA A 14 -12.45 11.70 -9.88
CA ALA A 14 -12.68 11.40 -11.31
C ALA A 14 -11.76 10.32 -11.91
N LEU A 15 -11.32 9.35 -11.12
CA LEU A 15 -10.91 8.04 -11.64
C LEU A 15 -11.83 7.02 -10.96
N GLU A 16 -12.72 6.39 -11.73
CA GLU A 16 -13.55 5.33 -11.19
C GLU A 16 -12.65 4.23 -10.63
N MET A 17 -12.76 3.96 -9.33
CA MET A 17 -12.12 2.82 -8.71
C MET A 17 -12.48 1.57 -9.54
N PRO A 18 -11.49 0.79 -9.99
CA PRO A 18 -11.78 -0.37 -10.80
C PRO A 18 -12.60 -1.37 -9.97
N ASN A 19 -13.59 -2.02 -10.58
CA ASN A 19 -14.33 -3.10 -9.92
C ASN A 19 -13.43 -4.30 -9.63
N VAL A 20 -12.41 -4.51 -10.45
CA VAL A 20 -11.47 -5.64 -10.37
C VAL A 20 -10.03 -5.15 -10.49
N VAL A 21 -9.15 -5.66 -9.63
CA VAL A 21 -7.69 -5.49 -9.73
C VAL A 21 -7.00 -6.85 -9.83
N TYR A 22 -5.83 -6.89 -10.47
CA TYR A 22 -5.21 -8.13 -10.92
C TYR A 22 -3.88 -8.40 -10.20
N HIS A 23 -3.76 -9.56 -9.57
CA HIS A 23 -2.49 -10.05 -9.03
C HIS A 23 -1.85 -11.01 -10.03
N TYR A 24 -0.71 -10.63 -10.58
CA TYR A 24 0.10 -11.48 -11.45
C TYR A 24 1.00 -12.35 -10.61
N CYS A 25 0.98 -13.66 -10.85
CA CYS A 25 1.78 -14.60 -10.06
C CYS A 25 2.13 -15.88 -10.83
N SER A 26 3.20 -16.55 -10.40
CA SER A 26 3.59 -17.85 -10.93
C SER A 26 2.52 -18.91 -10.68
N MET A 27 2.56 -20.01 -11.46
CA MET A 27 1.63 -21.13 -11.30
C MET A 27 1.67 -21.75 -9.88
N THR A 28 2.85 -21.84 -9.28
CA THR A 28 3.01 -22.32 -7.90
C THR A 28 2.32 -21.42 -6.89
N SER A 29 2.47 -20.10 -7.05
CA SER A 29 1.83 -19.12 -6.16
C SER A 29 0.32 -19.12 -6.35
N PHE A 30 -0.14 -19.27 -7.59
CA PHE A 30 -1.54 -19.45 -7.94
C PHE A 30 -2.19 -20.62 -7.20
N LEU A 31 -1.60 -21.82 -7.28
CA LEU A 31 -2.11 -23.00 -6.58
C LEU A 31 -2.15 -22.76 -5.07
N ALA A 32 -1.08 -22.22 -4.49
CA ALA A 32 -1.00 -21.93 -3.06
C ALA A 32 -2.07 -20.94 -2.59
N ILE A 33 -2.32 -19.86 -3.34
CA ILE A 33 -3.37 -18.87 -3.03
C ILE A 33 -4.74 -19.53 -3.00
N LEU A 34 -5.03 -20.39 -3.97
CA LEU A 34 -6.33 -21.05 -4.10
C LEU A 34 -6.54 -22.18 -3.08
N GLU A 35 -5.49 -22.96 -2.79
CA GLU A 35 -5.47 -24.04 -1.77
C GLU A 35 -5.69 -23.48 -0.37
N THR A 36 -4.96 -22.43 -0.03
CA THR A 36 -5.01 -21.81 1.32
C THR A 36 -6.10 -20.76 1.46
N SER A 37 -6.76 -20.40 0.35
CA SER A 37 -7.69 -19.27 0.27
C SER A 37 -7.13 -18.02 0.96
N SER A 38 -5.86 -17.70 0.72
CA SER A 38 -5.15 -16.63 1.44
C SER A 38 -4.31 -15.74 0.52
N LEU A 39 -4.29 -14.45 0.84
CA LEU A 39 -3.41 -13.46 0.20
C LEU A 39 -2.22 -13.19 1.10
N ARG A 40 -1.01 -13.35 0.58
CA ARG A 40 0.21 -13.07 1.32
C ARG A 40 0.57 -11.59 1.24
N LEU A 41 0.54 -10.91 2.38
CA LEU A 41 1.05 -9.55 2.52
C LEU A 41 2.49 -9.63 3.03
N SER A 42 3.45 -9.25 2.21
CA SER A 42 4.88 -9.32 2.53
C SER A 42 5.39 -7.99 3.06
N ASN A 43 6.41 -8.01 3.91
CA ASN A 43 7.04 -6.76 4.35
C ASN A 43 7.59 -5.99 3.15
N ILE A 44 7.10 -4.76 2.96
CA ILE A 44 7.38 -3.96 1.77
C ILE A 44 8.86 -3.57 1.65
N THR A 45 9.60 -3.50 2.76
CA THR A 45 11.05 -3.23 2.76
C THR A 45 11.88 -4.34 2.10
N LYS A 46 11.26 -5.47 1.76
CA LYS A 46 11.86 -6.62 1.04
C LYS A 46 11.40 -6.71 -0.42
N SER A 47 10.75 -5.66 -0.92
CA SER A 47 10.35 -5.49 -2.32
C SER A 47 11.56 -5.42 -3.25
N ASN A 48 11.29 -5.55 -4.55
CA ASN A 48 12.30 -5.46 -5.60
C ASN A 48 12.71 -4.01 -5.90
N ASP A 49 11.88 -3.03 -5.53
CA ASP A 49 12.21 -1.61 -5.63
C ASP A 49 12.90 -1.15 -4.33
N PRO A 50 14.22 -0.88 -4.35
CA PRO A 50 14.96 -0.47 -3.16
C PRO A 50 14.58 0.93 -2.67
N THR A 51 13.84 1.70 -3.47
CA THR A 51 13.41 3.07 -3.15
C THR A 51 12.03 3.14 -2.52
N GLU A 52 11.33 2.00 -2.40
CA GLU A 52 10.04 1.97 -1.71
C GLU A 52 10.15 2.54 -0.30
N ILE A 53 9.09 3.25 0.13
CA ILE A 53 8.99 4.00 1.39
C ILE A 53 9.93 5.23 1.45
N THR A 54 11.13 5.15 0.87
CA THR A 54 12.19 6.17 1.01
C THR A 54 12.14 7.24 -0.08
N ASN A 55 11.51 6.97 -1.22
CA ASN A 55 11.39 7.90 -2.34
C ASN A 55 10.71 9.25 -1.99
N VAL A 56 9.88 9.29 -0.94
CA VAL A 56 9.24 10.53 -0.47
C VAL A 56 10.18 11.44 0.35
N ILE A 57 11.28 10.88 0.88
CA ILE A 57 12.14 11.58 1.84
C ILE A 57 12.84 12.79 1.20
N PRO A 58 13.43 12.71 0.00
CA PRO A 58 14.07 13.88 -0.64
C PRO A 58 13.07 15.02 -0.82
N VAL A 59 11.89 14.75 -1.39
CA VAL A 59 10.83 15.74 -1.62
C VAL A 59 10.37 16.36 -0.29
N LEU A 60 10.17 15.54 0.74
CA LEU A 60 9.80 16.01 2.07
C LEU A 60 10.85 16.97 2.66
N LYS A 61 12.14 16.63 2.55
CA LYS A 61 13.23 17.46 3.06
C LYS A 61 13.32 18.79 2.30
N ASP A 62 13.33 18.73 0.98
CA ASP A 62 13.54 19.91 0.13
C ASP A 62 12.39 20.91 0.24
N VAL A 63 11.15 20.44 0.11
CA VAL A 63 9.97 21.31 0.18
C VAL A 63 9.84 21.93 1.57
N THR A 64 10.02 21.12 2.62
CA THR A 64 9.91 21.66 3.99
C THR A 64 11.01 22.67 4.26
N LYS A 65 12.25 22.42 3.80
CA LYS A 65 13.34 23.38 3.93
C LYS A 65 12.99 24.71 3.28
N ASN A 66 12.52 24.68 2.02
CA ASN A 66 12.17 25.90 1.29
C ASN A 66 11.08 26.71 2.01
N VAL A 67 10.01 26.04 2.45
CA VAL A 67 8.92 26.70 3.19
C VAL A 67 9.43 27.30 4.50
N LEU A 68 10.26 26.59 5.26
CA LEU A 68 10.81 27.12 6.51
C LEU A 68 11.79 28.28 6.29
N THR A 69 12.54 28.29 5.18
CA THR A 69 13.38 29.43 4.80
C THR A 69 12.54 30.69 4.58
N ASP A 70 11.40 30.58 3.88
CA ASP A 70 10.49 31.71 3.67
C ASP A 70 10.04 32.31 5.01
N TYR A 71 9.67 31.46 5.98
CA TYR A 71 9.24 31.91 7.31
C TYR A 71 10.39 32.41 8.18
N ASN A 72 11.59 31.84 8.08
CA ASN A 72 12.78 32.29 8.80
C ASN A 72 13.13 33.76 8.49
N ASN A 73 12.84 34.21 7.27
CA ASN A 73 13.04 35.61 6.86
C ASN A 73 12.07 36.59 7.56
N LEU A 74 11.01 36.08 8.20
CA LEU A 74 9.99 36.88 8.89
C LEU A 74 10.17 36.93 10.41
N ILE A 75 11.10 36.15 10.97
CA ILE A 75 11.30 36.00 12.42
C ILE A 75 12.74 36.32 12.83
N SER A 76 12.92 36.85 14.04
CA SER A 76 14.24 37.18 14.59
C SER A 76 15.13 35.94 14.70
N THR A 77 16.43 36.11 14.47
CA THR A 77 17.45 35.06 14.46
C THR A 77 17.39 34.03 15.61
N PRO A 78 17.15 34.37 16.89
CA PRO A 78 17.07 33.36 17.96
C PRO A 78 15.90 32.39 17.82
N TYR A 79 14.92 32.68 16.97
CA TYR A 79 13.72 31.86 16.76
C TYR A 79 13.69 31.17 15.39
N GLN A 80 14.73 31.33 14.57
CA GLN A 80 14.81 30.70 13.25
C GLN A 80 14.93 29.18 13.37
N PHE A 81 14.24 28.48 12.48
CA PHE A 81 14.34 27.02 12.33
C PHE A 81 15.73 26.63 11.86
N ARG A 82 16.26 25.54 12.44
CA ARG A 82 17.51 24.93 12.01
C ARG A 82 17.28 24.05 10.79
N ASP A 83 18.21 24.12 9.84
CA ASP A 83 18.22 23.32 8.61
C ASP A 83 18.17 21.80 8.85
N ASP A 84 18.65 21.32 10.01
CA ASP A 84 18.74 19.88 10.31
C ASP A 84 17.50 19.29 11.00
N THR A 85 16.49 20.11 11.31
CA THR A 85 15.29 19.71 12.06
C THR A 85 14.56 18.56 11.37
N ILE A 86 14.35 18.63 10.06
CA ILE A 86 13.61 17.61 9.30
C ILE A 86 14.36 16.29 9.26
N SER A 87 15.67 16.32 9.01
CA SER A 87 16.49 15.10 8.99
C SER A 87 16.41 14.37 10.33
N LYS A 88 16.55 15.09 11.45
CA LYS A 88 16.43 14.50 12.79
C LYS A 88 15.06 13.87 13.05
N LEU A 89 13.98 14.47 12.55
CA LEU A 89 12.63 13.94 12.71
C LEU A 89 12.38 12.72 11.83
N VAL A 90 12.84 12.75 10.58
CA VAL A 90 12.79 11.58 9.69
C VAL A 90 13.56 10.44 10.34
N ASP A 91 14.81 10.65 10.75
CA ASP A 91 15.65 9.62 11.37
C ASP A 91 15.01 9.06 12.66
N ARG A 92 14.36 9.93 13.45
CA ARG A 92 13.63 9.53 14.66
C ARG A 92 12.44 8.63 14.37
N PHE A 93 11.64 8.96 13.37
CA PHE A 93 10.34 8.31 13.15
C PHE A 93 10.34 7.25 12.05
N PHE A 94 11.40 7.19 11.22
CA PHE A 94 11.43 6.33 10.05
C PHE A 94 11.31 4.85 10.42
N GLU A 95 12.14 4.35 11.33
CA GLU A 95 12.09 2.95 11.76
C GLU A 95 10.69 2.54 12.28
N ASP A 96 10.07 3.42 13.07
CA ASP A 96 8.80 3.14 13.75
C ASP A 96 7.57 3.26 12.85
N LEU A 97 7.59 4.14 11.84
CA LEU A 97 6.40 4.45 11.03
C LEU A 97 6.47 3.90 9.62
N SER A 98 7.67 3.61 9.11
CA SER A 98 7.89 3.38 7.69
C SER A 98 8.18 1.91 7.36
N LYS A 99 8.79 1.13 8.28
CA LYS A 99 9.22 -0.26 8.02
C LYS A 99 8.19 -1.34 8.38
N ASN A 100 7.01 -0.92 8.80
CA ASN A 100 6.01 -1.77 9.43
C ASN A 100 4.83 -2.10 8.50
N PHE A 101 4.99 -1.86 7.20
CA PHE A 101 3.98 -2.14 6.21
C PHE A 101 4.14 -3.54 5.61
N TYR A 102 3.03 -4.24 5.55
CA TYR A 102 2.88 -5.49 4.83
C TYR A 102 1.93 -5.24 3.68
N ALA A 103 2.32 -5.57 2.46
CA ALA A 103 1.47 -5.30 1.30
C ALA A 103 1.37 -6.50 0.36
N ILE A 104 0.25 -6.54 -0.34
CA ILE A 104 0.08 -7.26 -1.60
C ILE A 104 -0.26 -6.24 -2.68
N CYS A 105 0.34 -6.44 -3.85
CA CYS A 105 0.24 -5.52 -4.97
C CYS A 105 -0.63 -6.11 -6.08
N PHE A 106 -1.38 -5.24 -6.74
CA PHE A 106 -2.25 -5.55 -7.86
C PHE A 106 -2.02 -4.53 -8.97
N SER A 107 -2.32 -4.89 -10.21
CA SER A 107 -2.45 -3.95 -11.32
C SER A 107 -3.91 -3.65 -11.59
N GLU A 108 -4.22 -2.40 -11.95
CA GLU A 108 -5.50 -2.04 -12.56
C GLU A 108 -5.66 -2.71 -13.94
N LYS A 109 -4.55 -3.09 -14.60
CA LYS A 109 -4.58 -3.63 -15.96
C LYS A 109 -4.78 -5.14 -15.93
N ARG A 110 -5.82 -5.58 -16.62
CA ARG A 110 -6.20 -6.99 -16.80
C ARG A 110 -5.14 -7.82 -17.53
N ASP A 111 -4.53 -7.25 -18.56
CA ASP A 111 -3.64 -7.97 -19.48
C ASP A 111 -2.47 -7.08 -19.91
N LEU A 112 -1.43 -7.00 -19.06
CA LEU A 112 -0.29 -6.10 -19.19
C LEU A 112 1.03 -6.86 -19.40
N LEU A 113 1.72 -6.56 -20.49
CA LEU A 113 2.92 -7.30 -20.92
C LEU A 113 4.07 -7.23 -19.91
N SER A 114 4.34 -6.05 -19.35
CA SER A 114 5.39 -5.87 -18.35
C SER A 114 5.13 -6.66 -17.07
N GLN A 115 3.86 -6.91 -16.72
CA GLN A 115 3.49 -7.75 -15.57
C GLN A 115 3.73 -9.23 -15.86
N TRP A 116 3.36 -9.69 -17.05
CA TRP A 116 3.67 -11.03 -17.55
C TRP A 116 5.19 -11.26 -17.71
N ASP A 117 5.99 -10.24 -17.98
CA ASP A 117 7.44 -10.45 -18.04
C ASP A 117 8.04 -10.65 -16.63
N ARG A 118 7.60 -9.82 -15.67
CA ARG A 118 8.27 -9.69 -14.37
C ARG A 118 7.73 -10.60 -13.26
N TYR A 119 6.43 -10.87 -13.22
CA TYR A 119 5.77 -11.36 -12.00
C TYR A 119 5.12 -12.75 -12.11
N ASP A 120 4.87 -13.26 -13.32
CA ASP A 120 4.18 -14.54 -13.51
C ASP A 120 5.07 -15.68 -14.06
N ASP A 121 6.40 -15.57 -13.97
CA ASP A 121 7.33 -16.52 -14.62
C ASP A 121 7.35 -16.42 -16.17
N ASN A 122 7.53 -15.19 -16.68
CA ASN A 122 7.71 -14.89 -18.12
C ASN A 122 6.53 -15.38 -18.98
N GLY A 123 5.32 -14.98 -18.58
CA GLY A 123 4.06 -15.24 -19.27
C GLY A 123 3.50 -16.64 -19.09
N LYS A 124 4.06 -17.47 -18.21
CA LYS A 124 3.65 -18.87 -18.00
C LYS A 124 2.65 -19.05 -16.85
N GLY A 125 2.54 -18.06 -15.98
CA GLY A 125 1.72 -18.06 -14.78
C GLY A 125 0.30 -17.61 -15.08
N VAL A 126 -0.27 -16.84 -14.15
CA VAL A 126 -1.65 -16.38 -14.23
C VAL A 126 -1.80 -14.96 -13.67
N ALA A 127 -2.91 -14.32 -14.02
CA ALA A 127 -3.42 -13.14 -13.33
C ALA A 127 -4.74 -13.47 -12.64
N LEU A 128 -4.83 -13.18 -11.35
CA LEU A 128 -6.03 -13.36 -10.53
C LEU A 128 -6.75 -12.02 -10.37
N GLY A 129 -8.00 -11.93 -10.82
CA GLY A 129 -8.85 -10.75 -10.71
C GLY A 129 -9.67 -10.74 -9.41
N PHE A 130 -9.45 -9.73 -8.58
CA PHE A 130 -10.07 -9.55 -7.26
C PHE A 130 -11.09 -8.40 -7.25
N ASN A 131 -12.26 -8.67 -6.67
CA ASN A 131 -13.30 -7.66 -6.45
C ASN A 131 -12.89 -6.63 -5.39
N THR A 132 -12.69 -5.39 -5.81
CA THR A 132 -12.17 -4.31 -4.95
C THR A 132 -13.11 -3.93 -3.82
N ARG A 133 -14.42 -4.19 -3.95
CA ARG A 133 -15.42 -3.90 -2.91
C ARG A 133 -15.07 -4.55 -1.57
N HIS A 134 -14.51 -5.75 -1.59
CA HIS A 134 -14.13 -6.46 -0.36
C HIS A 134 -12.93 -5.79 0.34
N PHE A 135 -11.97 -5.26 -0.41
CA PHE A 135 -10.84 -4.52 0.16
C PHE A 135 -11.27 -3.16 0.72
N VAL A 136 -12.18 -2.46 0.05
CA VAL A 136 -12.78 -1.22 0.56
C VAL A 136 -13.55 -1.47 1.85
N LYS A 137 -14.33 -2.55 1.91
CA LYS A 137 -15.04 -2.97 3.12
C LYS A 137 -14.06 -3.27 4.27
N LEU A 138 -13.00 -4.02 3.99
CA LEU A 138 -11.93 -4.29 4.96
C LEU A 138 -11.31 -3.00 5.51
N GLN A 139 -10.96 -2.05 4.64
CA GLN A 139 -10.42 -0.74 5.07
C GLN A 139 -11.41 0.03 5.95
N ALA A 140 -12.70 0.04 5.60
CA ALA A 140 -13.73 0.76 6.35
C ALA A 140 -13.95 0.19 7.78
N GLU A 141 -13.86 -1.14 7.94
CA GLU A 141 -14.22 -1.83 9.17
C GLU A 141 -13.05 -2.01 10.16
N THR A 142 -11.79 -1.88 9.72
CA THR A 142 -10.59 -2.22 10.51
C THR A 142 -9.90 -1.04 11.18
N ARG A 143 -10.63 0.03 11.49
CA ARG A 143 -10.11 1.21 12.22
C ARG A 143 -8.78 1.77 11.65
N SER A 144 -8.61 1.69 10.32
CA SER A 144 -7.41 2.13 9.57
C SER A 144 -6.14 1.28 9.74
N GLN A 145 -6.26 0.02 10.14
CA GLN A 145 -5.14 -0.93 10.04
C GLN A 145 -4.87 -1.38 8.60
N TYR A 146 -5.91 -1.38 7.77
CA TYR A 146 -5.79 -1.66 6.35
C TYR A 146 -6.00 -0.41 5.51
N ILE A 147 -5.24 -0.32 4.42
CA ILE A 147 -5.34 0.71 3.41
C ILE A 147 -5.36 0.00 2.05
N PHE A 148 -6.41 0.22 1.27
CA PHE A 148 -6.49 -0.15 -0.13
C PHE A 148 -6.42 1.12 -0.98
N GLY A 149 -5.34 1.30 -1.73
CA GLY A 149 -5.09 2.57 -2.42
C GLY A 149 -4.32 2.41 -3.72
N LYS A 150 -4.57 3.34 -4.63
CA LYS A 150 -3.82 3.50 -5.88
C LYS A 150 -2.46 4.11 -5.59
N ILE A 151 -1.44 3.64 -6.30
CA ILE A 151 -0.09 4.18 -6.18
C ILE A 151 0.01 5.55 -6.86
N ILE A 152 0.64 6.47 -6.15
CA ILE A 152 0.91 7.84 -6.60
C ILE A 152 2.34 7.90 -7.13
N TYR A 153 2.45 8.24 -8.41
CA TYR A 153 3.72 8.35 -9.14
C TYR A 153 4.17 9.81 -9.36
N ASP A 154 3.30 10.79 -9.07
CA ASP A 154 3.54 12.21 -9.31
C ASP A 154 4.20 12.87 -8.09
N GLN A 155 5.53 13.05 -8.18
CA GLN A 155 6.31 13.71 -7.14
C GLN A 155 5.97 15.21 -7.00
N ASN A 156 5.48 15.87 -8.06
CA ASN A 156 5.03 17.26 -7.97
C ASN A 156 3.73 17.36 -7.16
N MET A 157 2.84 16.38 -7.29
CA MET A 157 1.64 16.30 -6.45
C MET A 157 2.01 16.16 -4.97
N LEU A 158 3.01 15.34 -4.63
CA LEU A 158 3.54 15.24 -3.28
C LEU A 158 4.10 16.59 -2.80
N ALA A 159 4.98 17.20 -3.58
CA ALA A 159 5.60 18.49 -3.24
C ALA A 159 4.55 19.59 -2.97
N ASN A 160 3.61 19.77 -3.89
CA ASN A 160 2.54 20.76 -3.76
C ASN A 160 1.65 20.50 -2.55
N SER A 161 1.40 19.23 -2.21
CA SER A 161 0.58 18.86 -1.05
C SER A 161 1.29 19.15 0.27
N ILE A 162 2.60 18.88 0.32
CA ILE A 162 3.46 19.19 1.48
C ILE A 162 3.52 20.70 1.68
N GLU A 163 3.85 21.45 0.63
CA GLU A 163 3.94 22.91 0.68
C GLU A 163 2.61 23.53 1.15
N PHE A 164 1.50 23.13 0.52
CA PHE A 164 0.19 23.62 0.89
C PHE A 164 -0.13 23.35 2.36
N PHE A 165 0.10 22.11 2.83
CA PHE A 165 -0.18 21.75 4.23
C PHE A 165 0.64 22.58 5.20
N LEU A 166 1.95 22.70 4.96
CA LEU A 166 2.83 23.49 5.81
C LEU A 166 2.39 24.94 5.88
N ARG A 167 2.18 25.58 4.72
CA ARG A 167 1.79 26.99 4.68
C ARG A 167 0.47 27.21 5.41
N ASN A 168 -0.54 26.40 5.12
CA ASN A 168 -1.84 26.51 5.77
C ASN A 168 -1.80 26.31 7.28
N GLU A 169 -1.07 25.31 7.77
CA GLU A 169 -0.99 25.03 9.21
C GLU A 169 -0.16 26.07 9.95
N ILE A 170 0.93 26.56 9.34
CA ILE A 170 1.75 27.64 9.94
C ILE A 170 0.95 28.95 9.96
N ASP A 171 0.38 29.35 8.84
CA ASP A 171 -0.42 30.60 8.73
C ASP A 171 -1.65 30.57 9.64
N GLY A 172 -2.37 29.44 9.65
CA GLY A 172 -3.57 29.27 10.47
C GLY A 172 -3.25 29.38 11.96
N LYS A 173 -2.13 28.81 12.39
CA LYS A 173 -1.71 28.84 13.78
C LYS A 173 -1.14 30.19 14.20
N TRP A 174 -0.39 30.86 13.33
CA TRP A 174 0.10 32.21 13.59
C TRP A 174 -1.05 33.20 13.73
N LYS A 175 -2.11 33.10 12.91
CA LYS A 175 -3.33 33.91 13.09
C LYS A 175 -4.03 33.69 14.44
N SER A 176 -3.81 32.55 15.08
CA SER A 176 -4.43 32.17 16.36
C SER A 176 -3.54 32.38 17.59
N CYS A 177 -2.28 32.77 17.41
CA CYS A 177 -1.32 32.98 18.50
C CYS A 177 -0.79 34.42 18.48
N ASP A 178 -0.84 35.08 19.64
CA ASP A 178 -0.23 36.41 19.82
C ASP A 178 1.31 36.36 19.81
N ASP A 179 1.90 35.16 19.93
CA ASP A 179 3.34 34.93 19.91
C ASP A 179 3.79 34.20 18.64
N ILE A 180 4.22 34.99 17.67
CA ILE A 180 4.92 34.59 16.44
C ILE A 180 6.17 33.74 16.69
N HIS A 181 6.78 33.82 17.88
CA HIS A 181 8.03 33.14 18.22
C HIS A 181 7.85 31.75 18.84
N ASN A 182 6.62 31.20 18.86
CA ASN A 182 6.36 29.89 19.44
C ASN A 182 6.91 28.73 18.57
N VAL A 183 8.21 28.47 18.68
CA VAL A 183 8.94 27.42 17.93
C VAL A 183 8.32 26.02 18.14
N ASN A 184 7.84 25.73 19.36
CA ASN A 184 7.19 24.44 19.68
C ASN A 184 5.95 24.18 18.82
N LEU A 185 5.24 25.24 18.43
CA LEU A 185 4.04 25.14 17.62
C LEU A 185 4.35 24.63 16.20
N ILE A 186 5.43 25.16 15.61
CA ILE A 186 5.88 24.82 14.27
C ILE A 186 6.57 23.46 14.26
N GLU A 187 7.37 23.15 15.28
CA GLU A 187 7.87 21.78 15.49
C GLU A 187 6.72 20.77 15.53
N ASN A 188 5.59 21.08 16.16
CA ASN A 188 4.42 20.19 16.15
C ASN A 188 3.79 20.04 14.76
N VAL A 189 3.73 21.10 13.94
CA VAL A 189 3.26 21.02 12.55
C VAL A 189 4.17 20.10 11.73
N ILE A 190 5.47 20.32 11.83
CA ILE A 190 6.49 19.53 11.12
C ILE A 190 6.44 18.07 11.57
N ASN A 191 6.36 17.82 12.88
CA ASN A 191 6.24 16.46 13.43
C ASN A 191 5.01 15.75 12.84
N ASN A 192 3.87 16.43 12.77
CA ASN A 192 2.65 15.87 12.21
C ASN A 192 2.76 15.62 10.70
N LEU A 193 3.43 16.50 9.96
CA LEU A 193 3.74 16.30 8.54
C LEU A 193 4.57 15.03 8.35
N VAL A 194 5.74 14.95 9.02
CA VAL A 194 6.67 13.81 8.89
C VAL A 194 5.96 12.50 9.21
N CYS A 195 5.23 12.44 10.33
CA CYS A 195 4.48 11.24 10.71
C CYS A 195 3.44 10.85 9.64
N THR A 196 2.74 11.83 9.07
CA THR A 196 1.71 11.58 8.05
C THR A 196 2.34 11.10 6.74
N ILE A 197 3.41 11.74 6.26
CA ILE A 197 4.09 11.33 5.02
C ILE A 197 4.68 9.94 5.17
N LEU A 198 5.33 9.63 6.30
CA LEU A 198 5.86 8.28 6.54
C LEU A 198 4.75 7.22 6.64
N GLN A 199 3.59 7.57 7.20
CA GLN A 199 2.45 6.65 7.29
C GLN A 199 1.87 6.28 5.91
N PHE A 200 2.03 7.16 4.93
CA PHE A 200 1.48 7.00 3.59
C PHE A 200 2.55 6.78 2.51
N SER A 201 3.83 6.74 2.87
CA SER A 201 4.94 6.57 1.91
C SER A 201 4.84 5.27 1.12
N VAL A 202 4.21 4.25 1.70
CA VAL A 202 3.88 2.97 1.04
C VAL A 202 2.97 3.13 -0.18
N LEU A 203 2.28 4.26 -0.34
CA LEU A 203 1.44 4.57 -1.50
C LEU A 203 2.15 5.43 -2.56
N PHE A 204 3.43 5.74 -2.37
CA PHE A 204 4.24 6.48 -3.33
C PHE A 204 5.28 5.59 -4.00
N LYS A 205 5.44 5.76 -5.30
CA LYS A 205 6.42 5.02 -6.10
C LYS A 205 7.10 5.94 -7.11
N ASP A 206 8.31 5.58 -7.53
CA ASP A 206 8.99 6.30 -8.60
C ASP A 206 8.20 6.22 -9.92
N GLY A 207 8.17 7.32 -10.67
CA GLY A 207 7.43 7.44 -11.93
C GLY A 207 7.85 6.43 -13.01
N PHE A 208 9.07 5.90 -12.93
CA PHE A 208 9.55 4.80 -13.76
C PHE A 208 8.62 3.57 -13.73
N PHE A 209 7.93 3.33 -12.60
CA PHE A 209 7.04 2.19 -12.42
C PHE A 209 5.56 2.50 -12.74
N SER A 210 5.26 3.67 -13.31
CA SER A 210 3.88 4.10 -13.60
C SER A 210 3.12 3.17 -14.55
N GLU A 211 3.82 2.42 -15.41
CA GLU A 211 3.23 1.42 -16.30
C GLU A 211 2.46 0.33 -15.52
N GLU A 212 2.89 0.02 -14.29
CA GLU A 212 2.30 -1.05 -13.47
C GLU A 212 0.85 -0.75 -13.08
N ALA A 213 0.44 0.52 -13.11
CA ALA A 213 -0.88 0.99 -12.69
C ALA A 213 -1.30 0.36 -11.36
N GLU A 214 -0.39 0.44 -10.38
CA GLU A 214 -0.40 -0.39 -9.20
C GLU A 214 -1.45 0.08 -8.18
N TRP A 215 -2.09 -0.90 -7.55
CA TRP A 215 -2.92 -0.76 -6.36
C TRP A 215 -2.34 -1.64 -5.25
N ARG A 216 -2.35 -1.18 -4.01
CA ARG A 216 -1.87 -1.95 -2.86
C ARG A 216 -2.98 -2.16 -1.85
N LEU A 217 -3.08 -3.38 -1.34
CA LEU A 217 -3.69 -3.63 -0.04
C LEU A 217 -2.56 -3.70 0.99
N VAL A 218 -2.53 -2.73 1.88
CA VAL A 218 -1.51 -2.55 2.91
C VAL A 218 -2.10 -2.83 4.27
N TYR A 219 -1.41 -3.64 5.06
CA TYR A 219 -1.62 -3.83 6.48
C TYR A 219 -0.55 -3.10 7.27
N ASN A 220 -0.97 -2.27 8.22
CA ASN A 220 -0.13 -1.61 9.20
C ASN A 220 -0.62 -1.96 10.62
N PRO A 221 0.16 -2.70 11.42
CA PRO A 221 -0.23 -3.05 12.79
C PRO A 221 -0.41 -1.83 13.69
N LEU A 222 0.22 -0.70 13.36
CA LEU A 222 0.12 0.53 14.14
C LEU A 222 -1.16 1.34 13.84
N GLY A 223 -1.88 1.03 12.75
CA GLY A 223 -3.09 1.75 12.35
C GLY A 223 -2.89 3.28 12.35
N ARG A 224 -3.62 4.00 13.22
CA ARG A 224 -3.54 5.47 13.36
C ARG A 224 -2.51 5.97 14.38
N ILE A 225 -1.72 5.11 15.01
CA ILE A 225 -0.74 5.53 16.01
C ILE A 225 0.40 6.26 15.29
N ARG A 226 0.57 7.54 15.63
CA ARG A 226 1.60 8.39 15.02
C ARG A 226 2.83 8.57 15.91
N ARG A 227 2.75 8.16 17.17
CA ARG A 227 3.85 8.27 18.15
C ARG A 227 3.86 7.02 19.00
N LEU A 228 4.93 6.25 18.88
CA LEU A 228 5.24 5.19 19.82
C LEU A 228 5.93 5.82 21.03
N GLY A 229 5.52 5.42 22.24
CA GLY A 229 6.03 6.03 23.48
C GLY A 229 7.46 5.62 23.82
N TYR A 230 7.96 4.52 23.25
CA TYR A 230 9.27 3.93 23.50
C TYR A 230 9.59 2.86 22.44
N ALA A 231 10.87 2.49 22.28
CA ALA A 231 11.35 1.62 21.20
C ALA A 231 10.71 0.22 21.14
N SER A 232 10.33 -0.38 22.28
CA SER A 232 9.63 -1.67 22.31
C SER A 232 8.11 -1.58 22.10
N ALA A 233 7.52 -0.38 22.05
CA ALA A 233 6.07 -0.22 21.89
C ALA A 233 5.59 -0.77 20.54
N TYR A 234 6.45 -0.80 19.52
CA TYR A 234 6.16 -1.50 18.26
C TYR A 234 5.89 -3.00 18.49
N HIS A 235 6.79 -3.67 19.21
CA HIS A 235 6.67 -5.09 19.50
C HIS A 235 5.42 -5.39 20.33
N ASP A 236 5.11 -4.54 21.32
CA ASP A 236 3.91 -4.70 22.14
C ASP A 236 2.64 -4.61 21.26
N ARG A 237 2.57 -3.63 20.35
CA ARG A 237 1.43 -3.47 19.42
C ARG A 237 1.35 -4.58 18.38
N LEU A 238 2.48 -5.08 17.90
CA LEU A 238 2.50 -6.29 17.07
C LEU A 238 1.88 -7.48 17.79
N MET A 239 2.25 -7.69 19.06
CA MET A 239 1.72 -8.81 19.86
C MET A 239 0.24 -8.63 20.19
N GLU A 240 -0.20 -7.40 20.50
CA GLU A 240 -1.62 -7.09 20.72
C GLU A 240 -2.45 -7.36 19.46
N THR A 241 -2.02 -6.87 18.30
CA THR A 241 -2.73 -7.10 17.04
C THR A 241 -2.73 -8.56 16.61
N ASN A 242 -1.77 -9.38 17.05
CA ASN A 242 -1.81 -10.83 16.83
C ASN A 242 -2.91 -11.56 17.60
N GLN A 243 -3.49 -10.94 18.64
CA GLN A 243 -4.59 -11.52 19.42
C GLN A 243 -5.95 -11.28 18.77
N TYR A 244 -6.10 -10.22 17.96
CA TYR A 244 -7.34 -9.87 17.25
C TYR A 244 -7.21 -10.19 15.76
N ARG A 245 -7.75 -11.36 15.34
CA ARG A 245 -7.53 -11.94 14.01
C ARG A 245 -8.75 -11.93 13.08
N LEU A 246 -9.94 -11.77 13.65
CA LEU A 246 -11.19 -11.73 12.90
C LEU A 246 -11.39 -10.33 12.35
N GLU A 247 -11.11 -10.15 11.05
CA GLU A 247 -11.40 -8.91 10.36
C GLU A 247 -12.88 -8.93 9.95
N GLN A 248 -13.63 -7.89 10.29
CA GLN A 248 -15.12 -7.87 10.21
C GLN A 248 -15.69 -8.08 8.80
N SER A 249 -14.85 -7.97 7.76
CA SER A 249 -15.19 -8.02 6.34
C SER A 249 -15.12 -9.42 5.71
N GLY A 250 -15.01 -10.47 6.51
CA GLY A 250 -14.87 -11.85 6.03
C GLY A 250 -13.44 -12.27 5.70
N PHE A 251 -12.45 -11.46 6.13
CA PHE A 251 -11.05 -11.85 6.10
C PHE A 251 -10.59 -12.31 7.49
N ILE A 252 -9.63 -13.21 7.53
CA ILE A 252 -9.01 -13.68 8.78
C ILE A 252 -7.50 -13.52 8.63
N ARG A 253 -6.89 -12.68 9.47
CA ARG A 253 -5.45 -12.48 9.44
C ARG A 253 -4.73 -13.54 10.27
N ASN A 254 -3.81 -14.24 9.63
CA ASN A 254 -2.92 -15.18 10.30
C ASN A 254 -1.81 -14.44 11.07
N THR A 255 -1.17 -15.17 11.99
CA THR A 255 0.02 -14.65 12.69
C THR A 255 1.16 -14.40 11.71
N TYR A 256 2.09 -13.54 12.10
CA TYR A 256 3.33 -13.35 11.36
C TYR A 256 4.06 -14.67 11.15
N GLN A 257 4.50 -14.85 9.91
CA GLN A 257 5.32 -15.97 9.49
C GLN A 257 6.58 -15.42 8.80
N PHE A 258 7.56 -16.30 8.63
CA PHE A 258 8.87 -15.94 8.12
C PHE A 258 9.30 -16.93 7.04
N LEU A 259 10.01 -16.41 6.04
CA LEU A 259 10.65 -17.19 5.01
C LEU A 259 12.09 -16.73 4.82
N VAL A 260 12.92 -17.62 4.30
CA VAL A 260 14.29 -17.32 3.89
C VAL A 260 14.27 -16.90 2.42
N LYS A 261 14.82 -15.73 2.11
CA LYS A 261 15.01 -15.22 0.74
C LYS A 261 16.49 -14.93 0.53
N GLY A 262 17.18 -15.86 -0.13
CA GLY A 262 18.64 -15.83 -0.27
C GLY A 262 19.32 -15.90 1.11
N SER A 263 20.13 -14.90 1.43
CA SER A 263 20.80 -14.75 2.75
C SER A 263 20.01 -13.92 3.76
N SER A 264 18.76 -13.55 3.46
CA SER A 264 17.93 -12.69 4.30
C SER A 264 16.67 -13.40 4.80
N ILE A 265 16.11 -12.89 5.90
CA ILE A 265 14.79 -13.29 6.40
C ILE A 265 13.77 -12.23 6.00
N SER A 266 12.61 -12.69 5.52
CA SER A 266 11.45 -11.84 5.23
C SER A 266 10.25 -12.30 6.05
N SER A 267 9.58 -11.36 6.69
CA SER A 267 8.30 -11.62 7.36
C SER A 267 7.13 -11.37 6.41
N TYR A 268 6.03 -12.06 6.67
CA TYR A 268 4.76 -11.87 5.97
C TYR A 268 3.59 -12.21 6.90
N VAL A 269 2.40 -11.76 6.51
CA VAL A 269 1.12 -12.19 7.09
C VAL A 269 0.23 -12.69 5.97
N ASP A 270 -0.43 -13.82 6.19
CA ASP A 270 -1.43 -14.33 5.26
C ASP A 270 -2.81 -13.81 5.70
N LEU A 271 -3.55 -13.26 4.75
CA LEU A 271 -4.91 -12.77 4.92
C LEU A 271 -5.86 -13.75 4.24
N SER A 272 -6.42 -14.66 5.05
CA SER A 272 -7.39 -15.63 4.57
C SER A 272 -8.68 -14.94 4.15
N PHE A 273 -9.21 -15.35 3.02
CA PHE A 273 -10.47 -14.93 2.44
C PHE A 273 -11.45 -16.10 2.27
N GLU A 274 -11.18 -17.24 2.90
CA GLU A 274 -12.01 -18.45 2.82
C GLU A 274 -13.52 -18.17 2.98
N PRO A 275 -13.99 -17.32 3.93
CA PRO A 275 -15.42 -17.02 4.08
C PRO A 275 -16.07 -16.29 2.88
N ILE A 276 -15.27 -15.62 2.05
CA ILE A 276 -15.73 -14.77 0.93
C ILE A 276 -15.15 -15.20 -0.42
N ARG A 277 -14.53 -16.38 -0.50
CA ARG A 277 -13.77 -16.86 -1.67
C ARG A 277 -14.52 -16.76 -3.00
N ASP A 278 -15.81 -17.08 -3.01
CA ASP A 278 -16.64 -17.14 -4.22
C ASP A 278 -16.94 -15.73 -4.75
N ALA A 279 -16.99 -14.74 -3.86
CA ALA A 279 -17.28 -13.35 -4.19
C ALA A 279 -16.01 -12.53 -4.45
N LEU A 280 -14.88 -12.94 -3.87
CA LEU A 280 -13.63 -12.21 -3.93
C LEU A 280 -12.89 -12.40 -5.26
N ILE A 281 -12.67 -13.65 -5.71
CA ILE A 281 -11.98 -13.93 -6.97
C ILE A 281 -13.01 -14.04 -8.10
N GLN A 282 -12.99 -13.09 -9.03
CA GLN A 282 -13.94 -13.02 -10.14
C GLN A 282 -13.37 -13.60 -11.43
N GLU A 283 -12.04 -13.55 -11.61
CA GLU A 283 -11.42 -13.88 -12.87
C GLU A 283 -10.05 -14.55 -12.67
N ILE A 284 -9.75 -15.53 -13.53
CA ILE A 284 -8.41 -16.09 -13.73
C ILE A 284 -8.07 -15.95 -15.21
N ILE A 285 -6.88 -15.42 -15.47
CA ILE A 285 -6.33 -15.27 -16.81
C ILE A 285 -5.04 -16.08 -16.86
N ILE A 286 -5.00 -17.06 -17.73
CA ILE A 286 -3.81 -17.87 -17.98
C ILE A 286 -2.85 -17.04 -18.84
N GLY A 287 -1.57 -17.04 -18.46
CA GLY A 287 -0.52 -16.32 -19.17
C GLY A 287 -0.35 -16.76 -20.63
N PRO A 288 0.12 -15.87 -21.52
CA PRO A 288 0.17 -16.12 -22.97
C PRO A 288 1.15 -17.24 -23.36
N LYS A 289 2.21 -17.46 -22.57
CA LYS A 289 3.22 -18.51 -22.78
C LYS A 289 2.92 -19.80 -22.02
N SER A 290 1.87 -19.82 -21.20
CA SER A 290 1.48 -21.03 -20.48
C SER A 290 0.99 -22.11 -21.45
N THR A 291 1.32 -23.37 -21.21
CA THR A 291 0.74 -24.50 -21.96
C THR A 291 -0.70 -24.79 -21.50
N LEU A 292 -1.06 -24.33 -20.31
CA LEU A 292 -2.38 -24.52 -19.72
C LEU A 292 -3.46 -23.84 -20.57
N GLN A 293 -4.63 -24.46 -20.63
CA GLN A 293 -5.79 -23.95 -21.36
C GLN A 293 -7.01 -23.83 -20.44
N PRO A 294 -7.95 -22.90 -20.71
CA PRO A 294 -9.15 -22.75 -19.88
C PRO A 294 -10.02 -24.02 -19.78
N ASN A 295 -9.93 -24.92 -20.76
CA ASN A 295 -10.66 -26.19 -20.78
C ASN A 295 -9.86 -27.39 -20.22
N ASP A 296 -8.69 -27.13 -19.61
CA ASP A 296 -7.87 -28.16 -19.00
C ASP A 296 -8.61 -28.86 -17.85
N LYS A 297 -8.63 -30.20 -17.87
CA LYS A 297 -9.42 -30.98 -16.92
C LYS A 297 -8.86 -30.92 -15.50
N ASP A 298 -7.54 -30.93 -15.36
CA ASP A 298 -6.90 -30.94 -14.04
C ASP A 298 -7.06 -29.57 -13.37
N LEU A 299 -6.95 -28.48 -14.15
CA LEU A 299 -7.27 -27.15 -13.66
C LEU A 299 -8.73 -27.03 -13.20
N GLN A 300 -9.69 -27.49 -14.00
CA GLN A 300 -11.11 -27.41 -13.62
C GLN A 300 -11.42 -28.28 -12.40
N MET A 301 -10.83 -29.47 -12.32
CA MET A 301 -10.95 -30.34 -11.16
C MET A 301 -10.35 -29.69 -9.92
N PHE A 302 -9.15 -29.11 -10.02
CA PHE A 302 -8.51 -28.38 -8.94
C PHE A 302 -9.38 -27.23 -8.42
N LEU A 303 -9.91 -26.39 -9.33
CA LEU A 303 -10.80 -25.28 -8.96
C LEU A 303 -12.05 -25.78 -8.24
N ALA A 304 -12.68 -26.83 -8.75
CA ALA A 304 -13.89 -27.42 -8.16
C ALA A 304 -13.63 -28.03 -6.77
N LEU A 305 -12.54 -28.78 -6.61
CA LEU A 305 -12.15 -29.39 -5.33
C LEU A 305 -11.85 -28.34 -4.26
N HIS A 306 -11.30 -27.21 -4.67
CA HIS A 306 -11.07 -26.13 -3.72
C HIS A 306 -12.36 -25.36 -3.45
N GLY A 307 -13.32 -25.27 -4.37
CA GLY A 307 -14.63 -24.64 -4.12
C GLY A 307 -14.96 -23.50 -5.08
N TYR A 308 -14.11 -23.25 -6.09
CA TYR A 308 -14.32 -22.20 -7.09
C TYR A 308 -15.26 -22.70 -8.20
N ARG A 309 -16.38 -21.97 -8.41
CA ARG A 309 -17.41 -22.34 -9.39
C ARG A 309 -17.23 -21.57 -10.70
N LEU A 310 -17.00 -22.29 -11.79
CA LEU A 310 -16.79 -21.68 -13.11
C LEU A 310 -18.08 -21.19 -13.78
N SER A 311 -17.95 -20.12 -14.56
CA SER A 311 -18.99 -19.56 -15.42
C SER A 311 -18.40 -18.97 -16.69
N LYS A 312 -19.15 -19.04 -17.79
CA LYS A 312 -18.82 -18.31 -19.03
C LYS A 312 -19.25 -16.84 -18.99
N LEU A 313 -20.13 -16.49 -18.07
CA LEU A 313 -20.67 -15.14 -17.89
C LEU A 313 -20.21 -14.58 -16.54
N ALA A 314 -19.99 -13.26 -16.48
CA ALA A 314 -19.71 -12.54 -15.25
C ALA A 314 -20.95 -12.55 -14.36
N ILE A 315 -21.00 -13.50 -13.42
CA ILE A 315 -22.08 -13.68 -12.46
C ILE A 315 -21.45 -13.62 -11.09
N GLU A 316 -22.05 -12.86 -10.17
CA GLU A 316 -21.58 -12.78 -8.79
C GLU A 316 -21.49 -14.17 -8.14
N GLY A 317 -20.40 -14.45 -7.45
CA GLY A 317 -20.16 -15.78 -6.87
C GLY A 317 -19.62 -16.82 -7.87
N LYS A 318 -19.35 -16.44 -9.13
CA LYS A 318 -18.78 -17.33 -10.13
C LYS A 318 -17.52 -16.76 -10.77
N LEU A 319 -16.60 -17.66 -11.05
CA LEU A 319 -15.28 -17.41 -11.59
C LEU A 319 -15.29 -17.52 -13.11
N ILE A 320 -14.73 -16.52 -13.80
CA ILE A 320 -14.41 -16.58 -15.22
C ILE A 320 -12.98 -17.08 -15.39
N LEU A 321 -12.78 -18.05 -16.29
CA LEU A 321 -11.47 -18.55 -16.67
C LEU A 321 -11.20 -18.25 -18.14
N SER A 322 -10.08 -17.60 -18.43
CA SER A 322 -9.68 -17.19 -19.77
C SER A 322 -8.18 -17.32 -19.97
N LYS A 323 -7.69 -17.06 -21.18
CA LYS A 323 -6.28 -16.99 -21.53
C LYS A 323 -5.95 -15.62 -22.12
N SER A 324 -4.75 -15.12 -21.87
CA SER A 324 -4.29 -13.88 -22.48
C SER A 324 -4.10 -14.07 -23.98
N ASP A 325 -4.58 -13.10 -24.75
CA ASP A 325 -4.42 -13.02 -26.21
C ASP A 325 -3.24 -12.12 -26.61
N ARG A 326 -2.45 -11.62 -25.64
CA ARG A 326 -1.32 -10.73 -25.93
C ARG A 326 -0.26 -11.46 -26.76
N PRO A 327 0.23 -10.86 -27.86
CA PRO A 327 1.37 -11.40 -28.58
C PRO A 327 2.63 -11.25 -27.71
N PHE A 328 3.00 -12.32 -27.01
CA PHE A 328 4.22 -12.37 -26.20
C PHE A 328 5.30 -13.06 -27.05
N ARG A 329 6.27 -12.28 -27.54
CA ARG A 329 7.35 -12.78 -28.40
C ARG A 329 8.45 -13.50 -27.61
#